data_AF-A0A933HJJ6-F1
#
_entry.id   AF-A0A933HJJ6-F1
#
_cell.length_a   1.000
_cell.length_b   1.000
_cell.length_c   1.000
_cell.angle_alpha   90.00
_cell.angle_beta   90.00
_cell.angle_gamma   90.00
#
_symmetry.space_group_name_H-M   'P 1'
#
loop_
_entity.id
_entity.type
_entity.pdbx_description
1 polymer ?
#
loop_
_entity_poly.entity_id
_entity_poly.type
_entity_poly.pdbx_seq_one_letter_code
_entity_poly.pdbx_strand_id
1 'polypeptide(L)'
;MSIEDNKRLVRRYFEDVPFNPSACDEIFAPRFQFHTIMHASVTAQVVESDPESEKAAFERHKRVMGGWHLTIEEMIAEGDRVMVR
;
A
#
# COMPACT_ATOMS: atom_id res chain seq x y z
N MET A 1 7.94 2.17 -16.89
CA MET A 1 7.07 3.27 -16.43
C MET A 1 7.91 4.51 -16.27
N SER A 2 7.33 5.70 -16.48
CA SER A 2 7.97 6.96 -16.11
C SER A 2 7.92 7.19 -14.60
N ILE A 3 8.70 8.14 -14.10
CA ILE A 3 8.65 8.57 -12.69
C ILE A 3 7.23 8.99 -12.29
N GLU A 4 6.53 9.72 -13.16
CA GLU A 4 5.16 10.18 -12.89
C GLU A 4 4.14 9.03 -12.94
N ASP A 5 4.37 8.01 -13.76
CA ASP A 5 3.55 6.79 -13.71
C ASP A 5 3.72 6.06 -12.37
N ASN A 6 4.95 5.94 -11.87
CA ASN A 6 5.23 5.29 -10.59
C ASN A 6 4.55 6.04 -9.43
N LYS A 7 4.67 7.38 -9.41
CA LYS A 7 3.98 8.20 -8.41
C LYS A 7 2.47 8.03 -8.50
N ARG A 8 1.89 8.05 -9.70
CA ARG A 8 0.45 7.85 -9.89
C ARG A 8 -0.02 6.49 -9.38
N LEU A 9 0.77 5.42 -9.62
CA LEU A 9 0.46 4.09 -9.12
C LEU A 9 0.45 4.06 -7.59
N VAL A 10 1.48 4.62 -6.94
CA VAL A 10 1.58 4.66 -5.48
C VAL A 10 0.54 5.58 -4.85
N ARG A 11 0.18 6.70 -5.50
CA ARG A 11 -0.94 7.54 -5.04
C ARG A 11 -2.24 6.77 -5.01
N ARG A 12 -2.52 5.99 -6.06
CA ARG A 12 -3.72 5.15 -6.13
C ARG A 12 -3.77 4.11 -5.00
N TYR A 13 -2.63 3.54 -4.61
CA TYR A 13 -2.56 2.65 -3.45
C TYR A 13 -3.10 3.31 -2.17
N PHE A 14 -2.75 4.57 -1.92
CA PHE A 14 -3.16 5.28 -0.72
C PHE A 14 -4.56 5.92 -0.80
N GLU A 15 -4.97 6.40 -1.98
CA GLU A 15 -6.21 7.17 -2.14
C GLU A 15 -7.42 6.34 -2.63
N ASP A 16 -7.20 5.27 -3.40
CA ASP A 16 -8.27 4.48 -4.03
C ASP A 16 -8.47 3.15 -3.30
N VAL A 17 -7.41 2.38 -3.08
CA VAL A 17 -7.49 1.00 -2.55
C VAL A 17 -8.25 0.90 -1.22
N PRO A 18 -8.10 1.82 -0.24
CA PRO A 18 -8.90 1.80 0.99
C PRO A 18 -10.43 1.78 0.78
N PHE A 19 -10.90 2.35 -0.32
CA PHE A 19 -12.32 2.46 -0.66
C PHE A 19 -12.74 1.49 -1.77
N ASN A 20 -11.77 1.03 -2.55
CA ASN A 20 -11.93 0.14 -3.68
C ASN A 20 -10.86 -0.98 -3.66
N PRO A 21 -11.01 -2.00 -2.80
CA PRO A 21 -10.00 -3.05 -2.65
C PRO A 21 -9.74 -3.84 -3.94
N SER A 22 -10.67 -3.87 -4.90
CA SER A 22 -10.43 -4.50 -6.22
C SER A 22 -9.26 -3.90 -6.99
N ALA A 23 -8.90 -2.64 -6.73
CA ALA A 23 -7.73 -2.00 -7.35
C ALA A 23 -6.40 -2.70 -6.99
N CYS A 24 -6.35 -3.53 -5.94
CA CYS A 24 -5.17 -4.35 -5.62
C CYS A 24 -4.71 -5.24 -6.80
N ASP A 25 -5.64 -5.75 -7.62
CA ASP A 25 -5.31 -6.62 -8.76
C ASP A 25 -4.53 -5.89 -9.86
N GLU A 26 -4.68 -4.58 -9.94
CA GLU A 26 -4.03 -3.73 -10.94
C GLU A 26 -2.71 -3.12 -10.42
N ILE A 27 -2.58 -2.98 -9.10
CA ILE A 27 -1.47 -2.25 -8.46
C ILE A 27 -0.37 -3.19 -8.01
N PHE A 28 -0.72 -4.34 -7.43
CA PHE A 28 0.24 -5.25 -6.85
C PHE A 28 0.72 -6.30 -7.84
N ALA A 29 1.99 -6.65 -7.72
CA ALA A 29 2.50 -7.86 -8.37
C ALA A 29 1.80 -9.10 -7.79
N PRO A 30 1.73 -10.23 -8.53
CA PRO A 30 1.09 -11.45 -8.05
C PRO A 30 1.68 -11.98 -6.72
N ARG A 31 2.96 -11.67 -6.45
CA ARG A 31 3.65 -11.93 -5.19
C ARG A 31 4.63 -10.79 -4.93
N PHE A 32 4.65 -10.28 -3.71
CA PHE A 32 5.58 -9.24 -3.28
C PHE A 32 5.92 -9.37 -1.79
N GLN A 33 6.94 -8.63 -1.35
CA GLN A 33 7.31 -8.58 0.06
C GLN A 33 6.85 -7.26 0.67
N PHE A 34 6.11 -7.36 1.78
CA PHE A 34 5.75 -6.21 2.59
C PHE A 34 6.68 -6.15 3.80
N HIS A 35 7.47 -5.09 3.87
CA HIS A 35 8.39 -4.82 4.96
C HIS A 35 7.75 -3.77 5.87
N THR A 36 7.35 -4.15 7.08
CA THR A 36 6.63 -3.26 7.99
C THR A 36 7.21 -3.27 9.40
N ILE A 37 7.15 -2.11 10.06
CA ILE A 37 7.33 -1.97 11.50
C ILE A 37 5.97 -1.52 12.04
N MET A 38 5.20 -2.47 12.56
CA MET A 38 3.97 -2.13 13.29
C MET A 38 4.34 -1.84 14.74
N HIS A 39 3.71 -0.84 15.37
CA HIS A 39 3.99 -0.43 16.75
C HIS A 39 3.87 -1.58 17.79
N ALA A 40 3.17 -2.66 17.45
CA ALA A 40 3.07 -3.88 18.25
C ALA A 40 4.26 -4.87 18.10
N SER A 41 5.23 -4.59 17.22
CA SER A 41 6.38 -5.44 16.93
C SER A 41 7.66 -4.60 16.91
N VAL A 42 8.59 -4.89 17.82
CA VAL A 42 9.92 -4.23 17.87
C VAL A 42 10.87 -4.77 16.80
N THR A 43 10.49 -5.87 16.14
CA THR A 43 11.21 -6.44 15.00
C THR A 43 10.49 -6.14 13.71
N ALA A 44 11.26 -5.75 12.68
CA ALA A 44 10.75 -5.61 11.33
C ALA A 44 10.16 -6.95 10.86
N GLN A 45 8.95 -6.90 10.31
CA GLN A 45 8.29 -8.06 9.75
C GLN A 45 8.39 -7.98 8.23
N VAL A 46 8.84 -9.09 7.64
CA VAL A 46 8.81 -9.31 6.20
C VAL A 46 7.77 -10.37 5.94
N VAL A 47 6.70 -9.98 5.27
CA VAL A 47 5.58 -10.87 4.95
C VAL A 47 5.49 -10.99 3.44
N GLU A 48 5.42 -12.21 2.93
CA GLU A 48 5.03 -12.42 1.55
C GLU A 48 3.53 -12.13 1.43
N SER A 49 3.16 -11.29 0.47
CA SER A 49 1.79 -10.84 0.25
C SER A 49 1.44 -10.91 -1.24
N ASP A 50 0.15 -10.78 -1.50
CA ASP A 50 -0.49 -10.87 -2.82
C ASP A 50 -1.76 -9.99 -2.85
N PRO A 51 -2.37 -9.76 -4.02
CA PRO A 51 -3.56 -8.91 -4.11
C PRO A 51 -4.75 -9.37 -3.23
N GLU A 52 -4.92 -10.68 -3.01
CA GLU A 52 -6.04 -11.23 -2.22
C GLU A 52 -5.87 -10.96 -0.73
N SER A 53 -4.67 -11.20 -0.21
CA SER A 53 -4.31 -10.93 1.18
C SER A 53 -4.36 -9.43 1.51
N GLU A 54 -3.96 -8.55 0.60
CA GLU A 54 -4.11 -7.09 0.79
C GLU A 54 -5.58 -6.66 0.83
N LYS A 55 -6.43 -7.18 -0.08
CA LYS A 55 -7.89 -6.92 -0.02
C LYS A 55 -8.46 -7.30 1.35
N ALA A 56 -8.09 -8.48 1.84
CA ALA A 56 -8.51 -8.96 3.16
C ALA A 56 -7.96 -8.06 4.29
N ALA A 57 -6.74 -7.52 4.14
CA ALA A 57 -6.15 -6.59 5.09
C ALA A 57 -6.90 -5.25 5.15
N PHE A 58 -7.27 -4.65 4.01
CA PHE A 58 -8.07 -3.43 3.96
C PHE A 58 -9.47 -3.64 4.56
N GLU A 59 -10.15 -4.74 4.24
CA GLU A 59 -11.45 -5.06 4.86
C GLU A 59 -11.35 -5.33 6.37
N ARG A 60 -10.25 -5.94 6.83
CA ARG A 60 -9.98 -6.09 8.27
C ARG A 60 -9.74 -4.72 8.91
N HIS A 61 -8.91 -3.87 8.30
CA HIS A 61 -8.62 -2.53 8.80
C HIS A 61 -9.90 -1.69 8.90
N LYS A 62 -10.77 -1.75 7.89
CA LYS A 62 -12.07 -1.07 7.88
C LYS A 62 -12.95 -1.47 9.05
N ARG A 63 -13.03 -2.78 9.33
CA ARG A 63 -13.83 -3.32 10.45
C ARG A 63 -13.26 -2.97 11.83
N VAL A 64 -11.94 -3.00 11.99
CA VAL A 64 -11.30 -2.87 13.31
C VAL A 64 -10.98 -1.42 13.68
N MET A 65 -10.63 -0.58 12.70
CA MET A 65 -10.17 0.79 12.94
C MET A 65 -11.02 1.86 12.25
N GLY A 66 -12.16 1.50 11.67
CA GLY A 66 -13.08 2.47 11.05
C GLY A 66 -12.69 2.95 9.66
N GLY A 67 -11.76 2.25 9.00
CA GLY A 67 -11.26 2.59 7.67
C GLY A 67 -9.88 3.23 7.71
N TRP A 68 -9.25 3.32 6.54
CA TRP A 68 -7.97 3.98 6.38
C TRP A 68 -8.20 5.38 5.80
N HIS A 69 -7.74 6.40 6.52
CA HIS A 69 -7.69 7.77 6.03
C HIS A 69 -6.28 8.31 6.25
N LEU A 70 -5.66 8.83 5.20
CA LEU A 70 -4.34 9.46 5.25
C LEU A 70 -4.34 10.72 4.38
N THR A 71 -3.34 11.56 4.55
CA THR A 71 -3.06 12.69 3.66
C THR A 71 -1.62 12.54 3.18
N ILE A 72 -1.42 12.61 1.87
CA ILE A 72 -0.09 12.61 1.28
C ILE A 72 0.43 14.06 1.30
N GLU A 73 1.47 14.33 2.07
CA GLU A 73 2.14 15.62 2.07
C GLU A 73 3.11 15.73 0.89
N GLU A 74 3.84 14.65 0.62
CA GLU A 74 4.93 14.66 -0.36
C GLU A 74 5.14 13.30 -1.02
N MET A 75 5.56 13.31 -2.30
CA MET A 75 5.97 12.12 -3.05
C MET A 75 7.29 12.35 -3.76
N ILE A 76 8.33 11.65 -3.33
CA ILE A 76 9.67 11.69 -3.91
C ILE A 76 9.90 10.38 -4.66
N ALA A 77 10.43 10.46 -5.88
CA ALA A 77 10.69 9.27 -6.69
C ALA A 77 12.08 9.30 -7.31
N GLU A 78 12.74 8.15 -7.30
CA GLU A 78 14.07 7.92 -7.87
C GLU A 78 14.08 6.54 -8.52
N GLY A 79 14.33 6.49 -9.83
CA GLY A 79 14.22 5.24 -10.59
C GLY A 79 12.82 4.63 -10.49
N ASP A 80 12.74 3.42 -9.95
CA ASP A 80 11.51 2.66 -9.72
C ASP A 80 10.94 2.79 -8.29
N ARG A 81 11.59 3.59 -7.43
CA ARG A 81 11.20 3.75 -6.03
C ARG A 81 10.41 5.03 -5.83
N VAL A 82 9.39 4.95 -4.99
CA VAL A 82 8.59 6.10 -4.56
C VAL A 82 8.51 6.09 -3.03
N MET A 83 8.85 7.21 -2.42
CA MET A 83 8.65 7.48 -1.00
C MET A 83 7.45 8.42 -0.84
N VAL A 84 6.62 8.13 0.17
CA VAL A 84 5.45 8.93 0.54
C VAL A 84 5.61 9.39 1.98
N ARG A 85 5.39 10.68 2.23
CA ARG A 85 5.24 11.27 3.56
C ARG A 85 3.83 11.80 3.71
#